data_AF-A0A9P9RYP7-F1
#
_entry.id   AF-A0A9P9RYP7-F1
#
_cell.length_a   1.000
_cell.length_b   1.000
_cell.length_c   1.000
_cell.angle_alpha   90.00
_cell.angle_beta   90.00
_cell.angle_gamma   90.00
#
_symmetry.space_group_name_H-M   'P 1'
#
loop_
_entity.id
_entity.type
_entity.pdbx_description
1 polymer ?
#
loop_
_entity_poly.entity_id
_entity_poly.type
_entity_poly.pdbx_seq_one_letter_code
_entity_poly.pdbx_strand_id
1 'polypeptide(L)'
;ATYDQSSKTNLALYWGQGGGQQRLQYFCEQSTVDVIPIGFIHIFPQQGNGFPGSNFANQCWGGTYVYPVGYIAMASRLRQHFKTASKKYILTAAPQCVVIDANMGALISQVQFDIIFVQYYNTPQCSARNWVNANTNFAMDGVERTNGFTYNTWSNFLSGTMSANAKLYIGVPGAPDAGGFYLSPNEISLLIKAHFCKDNFGGVMIWEATSAENN
;
A
#
# COMPACT_ATOMS: atom_id res chain seq x y z
N ALA A 1 -0.04 18.75 -1.61
CA ALA A 1 1.13 17.92 -1.91
C ALA A 1 1.17 17.58 -3.40
N THR A 2 2.33 17.26 -3.97
CA THR A 2 2.47 16.84 -5.38
C THR A 2 3.31 15.58 -5.40
N TYR A 3 2.75 14.46 -5.85
CA TYR A 3 3.47 13.20 -5.95
C TYR A 3 4.74 13.33 -6.78
N ASP A 4 5.87 12.94 -6.19
CA ASP A 4 7.16 12.82 -6.86
C ASP A 4 7.69 11.40 -6.66
N GLN A 5 7.81 10.65 -7.76
CA GLN A 5 8.31 9.27 -7.75
C GLN A 5 9.75 9.16 -7.23
N SER A 6 10.54 10.23 -7.30
CA SER A 6 11.90 10.29 -6.76
C SER A 6 11.94 10.67 -5.27
N SER A 7 10.85 11.25 -4.74
CA SER A 7 10.73 11.63 -3.34
C SER A 7 10.60 10.41 -2.43
N LYS A 8 11.23 10.50 -1.25
CA LYS A 8 11.21 9.50 -0.18
C LYS A 8 10.26 9.88 0.96
N THR A 9 9.56 11.02 0.84
CA THR A 9 8.69 11.57 1.87
C THR A 9 7.22 11.56 1.46
N ASN A 10 6.88 10.84 0.39
CA ASN A 10 5.49 10.74 -0.05
C ASN A 10 4.65 10.05 1.04
N LEU A 11 3.48 10.61 1.33
CA LEU A 11 2.48 9.98 2.17
C LEU A 11 1.32 9.45 1.32
N ALA A 12 1.01 8.16 1.50
CA ALA A 12 -0.17 7.55 0.89
C ALA A 12 -1.27 7.29 1.93
N LEU A 13 -2.50 7.72 1.64
CA LEU A 13 -3.66 7.57 2.53
C LEU A 13 -4.79 6.82 1.82
N TYR A 14 -5.17 5.63 2.31
CA TYR A 14 -6.27 4.86 1.72
C TYR A 14 -7.63 5.52 1.98
N TRP A 15 -8.48 5.57 0.95
CA TRP A 15 -9.83 6.12 1.01
C TRP A 15 -10.83 5.19 0.33
N GLY A 16 -12.07 5.09 0.85
CA GLY A 16 -13.16 4.34 0.21
C GLY A 16 -13.74 3.17 1.02
N GLN A 17 -13.27 2.91 2.24
CA GLN A 17 -13.82 1.86 3.13
C GLN A 17 -14.15 2.34 4.56
N GLY A 18 -14.09 3.64 4.82
CA GLY A 18 -14.31 4.20 6.15
C GLY A 18 -15.79 4.32 6.50
N GLY A 19 -16.16 3.98 7.73
CA GLY A 19 -17.53 4.17 8.24
C GLY A 19 -17.86 5.67 8.33
N GLY A 20 -18.90 6.12 7.61
CA GLY A 20 -19.28 7.54 7.59
C GLY A 20 -18.27 8.49 6.92
N GLN A 21 -17.34 7.96 6.12
CA GLN A 21 -16.22 8.72 5.55
C GLN A 21 -16.66 9.98 4.78
N GLN A 22 -15.81 11.02 4.86
CA GLN A 22 -15.92 12.24 4.04
C GLN A 22 -15.71 11.92 2.55
N ARG A 23 -16.17 12.84 1.69
CA ARG A 23 -15.98 12.74 0.23
C ARG A 23 -14.49 12.81 -0.10
N LEU A 24 -14.06 12.12 -1.18
CA LEU A 24 -12.67 12.09 -1.64
C LEU A 24 -12.05 13.49 -1.76
N GLN A 25 -12.82 14.48 -2.22
CA GLN A 25 -12.39 15.87 -2.35
C GLN A 25 -11.79 16.43 -1.06
N TYR A 26 -12.38 16.12 0.10
CA TYR A 26 -11.90 16.59 1.40
C TYR A 26 -10.43 16.18 1.63
N PHE A 27 -10.09 14.93 1.33
CA PHE A 27 -8.73 14.42 1.47
C PHE A 27 -7.79 14.91 0.37
N CYS A 28 -8.31 15.21 -0.83
CA CYS A 28 -7.53 15.85 -1.89
C CYS A 28 -7.09 17.28 -1.53
N GLU A 29 -7.82 17.97 -0.65
CA GLU A 29 -7.50 19.31 -0.18
C GLU A 29 -6.45 19.30 0.96
N GLN A 30 -6.12 18.13 1.52
CA GLN A 30 -5.07 18.01 2.53
C GLN A 30 -3.68 18.15 1.90
N SER A 31 -2.91 19.11 2.40
CA SER A 31 -1.58 19.43 1.84
C SER A 31 -0.51 18.38 2.11
N THR A 32 -0.75 17.47 3.07
CA THR A 32 0.16 16.43 3.54
C THR A 32 0.06 15.10 2.80
N VAL A 33 -0.97 14.89 1.97
CA VAL A 33 -1.21 13.62 1.27
C VAL A 33 -0.77 13.73 -0.19
N ASP A 34 0.17 12.87 -0.61
CA ASP A 34 0.71 12.86 -1.97
C ASP A 34 -0.02 11.87 -2.88
N VAL A 35 -0.51 10.76 -2.30
CA VAL A 35 -1.21 9.69 -3.03
C VAL A 35 -2.44 9.23 -2.26
N ILE A 36 -3.59 9.13 -2.92
CA ILE A 36 -4.81 8.56 -2.33
C ILE A 36 -5.22 7.32 -3.13
N PRO A 37 -4.87 6.10 -2.67
CA PRO A 37 -5.41 4.88 -3.24
C PRO A 37 -6.91 4.76 -2.95
N ILE A 38 -7.73 4.65 -4.00
CA ILE A 38 -9.18 4.50 -3.90
C ILE A 38 -9.51 3.00 -3.78
N GLY A 39 -9.91 2.59 -2.57
CA GLY A 39 -10.22 1.21 -2.21
C GLY A 39 -11.74 0.95 -2.15
N PHE A 40 -12.29 -0.05 -2.83
CA PHE A 40 -11.62 -1.11 -3.59
C PHE A 40 -12.37 -1.58 -4.83
N ILE A 41 -11.58 -2.10 -5.76
CA ILE A 41 -11.99 -3.26 -6.56
C ILE A 41 -11.83 -4.50 -5.65
N HIS A 42 -12.95 -4.99 -5.09
CA HIS A 42 -12.99 -6.01 -4.04
C HIS A 42 -13.53 -7.37 -4.50
N ILE A 43 -14.27 -7.42 -5.61
CA ILE A 43 -14.73 -8.68 -6.21
C ILE A 43 -13.81 -9.04 -7.37
N PHE A 44 -13.24 -10.22 -7.30
CA PHE A 44 -12.34 -10.77 -8.29
C PHE A 44 -13.14 -11.32 -9.49
N PRO A 45 -12.66 -11.24 -10.75
CA PRO A 45 -13.32 -11.86 -11.90
C PRO A 45 -13.80 -13.29 -11.66
N GLN A 46 -13.02 -14.11 -10.96
CA GLN A 46 -13.40 -15.49 -10.64
C GLN A 46 -14.62 -15.60 -9.69
N GLN A 47 -14.86 -14.55 -8.91
CA GLN A 47 -15.97 -14.41 -7.94
C GLN A 47 -17.13 -13.56 -8.49
N GLY A 48 -16.87 -12.69 -9.47
CA GLY A 48 -17.80 -11.71 -10.03
C GLY A 48 -18.39 -12.10 -11.37
N ASN A 49 -18.55 -13.41 -11.65
CA ASN A 49 -18.90 -13.96 -12.96
C ASN A 49 -18.12 -13.28 -14.10
N GLY A 50 -16.87 -13.00 -13.76
CA GLY A 50 -15.88 -12.49 -14.64
C GLY A 50 -15.44 -11.02 -14.55
N PHE A 51 -16.21 -10.14 -13.91
CA PHE A 51 -15.83 -8.72 -13.85
C PHE A 51 -15.18 -8.39 -12.51
N PRO A 52 -14.34 -7.35 -12.47
CA PRO A 52 -13.97 -6.71 -11.23
C PRO A 52 -15.20 -6.00 -10.63
N GLY A 53 -15.52 -6.24 -9.37
CA GLY A 53 -16.55 -5.48 -8.64
C GLY A 53 -15.92 -4.47 -7.69
N SER A 54 -16.47 -3.26 -7.65
CA SER A 54 -16.01 -2.19 -6.77
C SER A 54 -16.93 -2.01 -5.56
N ASN A 55 -16.36 -1.65 -4.42
CA ASN A 55 -17.07 -1.18 -3.24
C ASN A 55 -16.33 0.04 -2.72
N PHE A 56 -17.05 1.14 -2.49
CA PHE A 56 -16.51 2.39 -1.96
C PHE A 56 -17.30 2.86 -0.71
N ALA A 57 -17.73 1.90 0.11
CA ALA A 57 -18.53 2.10 1.32
C ALA A 57 -19.78 2.96 1.10
N ASN A 58 -19.84 4.14 1.70
CA ASN A 58 -20.97 5.07 1.63
C ASN A 58 -20.99 5.92 0.34
N GLN A 59 -20.15 5.60 -0.66
CA GLN A 59 -20.00 6.34 -1.91
C GLN A 59 -20.44 5.50 -3.11
N CYS A 60 -20.98 6.20 -4.13
CA CYS A 60 -21.55 5.68 -5.38
C CYS A 60 -22.90 4.94 -5.21
N TRP A 61 -23.89 5.27 -6.05
CA TRP A 61 -25.30 4.79 -5.95
C TRP A 61 -25.81 4.06 -7.22
N GLY A 62 -24.91 3.69 -8.14
CA GLY A 62 -25.26 3.15 -9.46
C GLY A 62 -25.38 1.62 -9.50
N GLY A 63 -26.19 1.10 -10.44
CA GLY A 63 -26.33 -0.34 -10.69
C GLY A 63 -25.07 -1.01 -11.28
N THR A 64 -25.00 -2.33 -11.17
CA THR A 64 -23.83 -3.17 -11.52
C THR A 64 -23.93 -3.80 -12.93
N TYR A 65 -22.81 -4.02 -13.61
CA TYR A 65 -22.67 -4.80 -14.87
C TYR A 65 -21.76 -6.05 -14.65
N VAL A 66 -21.88 -7.16 -15.42
CA VAL A 66 -21.21 -8.51 -15.21
C VAL A 66 -20.68 -9.20 -16.53
N TYR A 67 -19.38 -9.62 -16.66
CA TYR A 67 -18.67 -10.41 -17.74
C TYR A 67 -17.19 -10.80 -17.40
N PRO A 68 -16.53 -11.85 -17.97
CA PRO A 68 -15.16 -12.39 -17.66
C PRO A 68 -13.88 -11.77 -18.24
N VAL A 69 -12.81 -11.51 -17.41
CA VAL A 69 -11.54 -12.31 -17.12
C VAL A 69 -10.50 -11.56 -16.19
N GLY A 70 -9.40 -12.23 -15.75
CA GLY A 70 -8.47 -12.00 -14.60
C GLY A 70 -7.45 -10.82 -14.54
N TYR A 71 -6.92 -10.57 -13.34
CA TYR A 71 -6.10 -9.39 -12.95
C TYR A 71 -4.82 -9.17 -13.74
N ILE A 72 -4.10 -10.23 -14.12
CA ILE A 72 -2.87 -10.09 -14.91
C ILE A 72 -3.21 -9.51 -16.29
N ALA A 73 -4.28 -9.97 -16.93
CA ALA A 73 -4.74 -9.45 -18.20
C ALA A 73 -5.21 -8.00 -18.07
N MET A 74 -6.00 -7.68 -17.05
CA MET A 74 -6.45 -6.32 -16.76
C MET A 74 -5.27 -5.36 -16.54
N ALA A 75 -4.35 -5.70 -15.64
CA ALA A 75 -3.23 -4.86 -15.29
C ALA A 75 -2.23 -4.72 -16.45
N SER A 76 -2.00 -5.79 -17.21
CA SER A 76 -1.22 -5.73 -18.46
C SER A 76 -1.88 -4.85 -19.51
N ARG A 77 -3.22 -4.92 -19.64
CA ARG A 77 -3.97 -4.09 -20.59
C ARG A 77 -3.95 -2.62 -20.18
N LEU A 78 -4.09 -2.30 -18.89
CA LEU A 78 -3.89 -0.95 -18.38
C LEU A 78 -2.51 -0.42 -18.72
N ARG A 79 -1.45 -1.22 -18.54
CA ARG A 79 -0.08 -0.83 -18.95
C ARG A 79 0.06 -0.57 -20.46
N GLN A 80 -0.64 -1.32 -21.30
CA GLN A 80 -0.68 -1.01 -22.74
C GLN A 80 -1.33 0.34 -23.01
N HIS A 81 -2.46 0.64 -22.36
CA HIS A 81 -3.16 1.91 -22.52
C HIS A 81 -2.36 3.11 -21.98
N PHE A 82 -1.62 2.94 -20.89
CA PHE A 82 -0.82 4.02 -20.31
C PHE A 82 0.29 4.50 -21.25
N LYS A 83 0.82 3.64 -22.13
CA LYS A 83 1.86 4.01 -23.11
C LYS A 83 1.40 5.07 -24.10
N THR A 84 0.11 5.10 -24.44
CA THR A 84 -0.46 6.02 -25.44
C THR A 84 -1.33 7.10 -24.82
N ALA A 85 -1.39 7.17 -23.49
CA ALA A 85 -2.24 8.12 -22.81
C ALA A 85 -1.58 9.51 -22.74
N SER A 86 -2.39 10.56 -22.73
CA SER A 86 -1.93 11.96 -22.66
C SER A 86 -1.44 12.39 -21.27
N LYS A 87 -1.66 11.55 -20.25
CA LYS A 87 -1.25 11.79 -18.87
C LYS A 87 -0.43 10.62 -18.35
N LYS A 88 0.42 10.88 -17.36
CA LYS A 88 1.11 9.82 -16.62
C LYS A 88 0.13 9.12 -15.70
N TYR A 89 0.03 7.79 -15.82
CA TYR A 89 -0.75 6.95 -14.93
C TYR A 89 0.19 6.05 -14.14
N ILE A 90 -0.17 5.79 -12.89
CA ILE A 90 0.55 4.87 -12.02
C ILE A 90 -0.32 3.65 -11.71
N LEU A 91 0.33 2.50 -11.54
CA LEU A 91 -0.32 1.28 -11.08
C LEU A 91 0.28 0.89 -9.74
N THR A 92 -0.56 0.62 -8.76
CA THR A 92 -0.14 0.26 -7.40
C THR A 92 -0.69 -1.11 -6.98
N ALA A 93 -0.03 -1.75 -6.04
CA ALA A 93 -0.46 -3.01 -5.43
C ALA A 93 -0.35 -2.93 -3.91
N ALA A 94 -1.13 -3.73 -3.18
CA ALA A 94 -1.11 -3.75 -1.72
C ALA A 94 -1.12 -5.17 -1.14
N PRO A 95 -0.02 -5.92 -1.25
CA PRO A 95 0.09 -7.26 -0.66
C PRO A 95 0.12 -7.21 0.89
N GLN A 96 -0.06 -8.35 1.53
CA GLN A 96 0.28 -8.56 2.94
C GLN A 96 1.79 -8.69 3.13
N CYS A 97 2.28 -8.66 4.38
CA CYS A 97 3.72 -8.68 4.64
C CYS A 97 4.44 -10.00 4.35
N VAL A 98 3.73 -11.12 4.16
CA VAL A 98 4.36 -12.41 3.84
C VAL A 98 4.92 -12.38 2.42
N VAL A 99 6.16 -12.87 2.26
CA VAL A 99 6.80 -13.04 0.95
C VAL A 99 6.92 -14.54 0.66
N ILE A 100 6.41 -15.08 -0.44
CA ILE A 100 5.63 -14.41 -1.49
C ILE A 100 4.16 -14.27 -1.05
N ASP A 101 3.53 -13.11 -1.31
CA ASP A 101 2.11 -12.91 -1.05
C ASP A 101 1.24 -13.85 -1.90
N ALA A 102 0.31 -14.58 -1.27
CA ALA A 102 -0.48 -15.62 -1.92
C ALA A 102 -1.42 -15.10 -3.02
N ASN A 103 -1.85 -13.84 -2.93
CA ASN A 103 -2.83 -13.25 -3.85
C ASN A 103 -2.16 -12.39 -4.94
N MET A 104 -1.10 -11.68 -4.56
CA MET A 104 -0.48 -10.62 -5.35
C MET A 104 0.90 -11.02 -5.89
N GLY A 105 1.53 -12.06 -5.35
CA GLY A 105 2.89 -12.46 -5.74
C GLY A 105 3.04 -12.69 -7.23
N ALA A 106 2.20 -13.56 -7.81
CA ALA A 106 2.22 -13.86 -9.24
C ALA A 106 1.93 -12.63 -10.11
N LEU A 107 1.06 -11.74 -9.65
CA LEU A 107 0.70 -10.51 -10.34
C LEU A 107 1.86 -9.51 -10.34
N ILE A 108 2.51 -9.30 -9.19
CA ILE A 108 3.69 -8.43 -9.03
C ILE A 108 4.87 -8.96 -9.86
N SER A 109 5.03 -10.29 -9.94
CA SER A 109 6.06 -10.93 -10.78
C SER A 109 5.88 -10.64 -12.27
N GLN A 110 4.64 -10.60 -12.77
CA GLN A 110 4.34 -10.57 -14.21
C GLN A 110 3.93 -9.19 -14.74
N VAL A 111 3.55 -8.26 -13.88
CA VAL A 111 3.14 -6.91 -14.27
C VAL A 111 4.00 -5.88 -13.58
N GLN A 112 4.39 -4.83 -14.32
CA GLN A 112 5.12 -3.71 -13.75
C GLN A 112 4.17 -2.86 -12.90
N PHE A 113 4.42 -2.74 -11.60
CA PHE A 113 3.80 -1.76 -10.71
C PHE A 113 4.77 -0.59 -10.46
N ASP A 114 4.24 0.60 -10.19
CA ASP A 114 5.02 1.78 -9.81
C ASP A 114 5.22 1.86 -8.29
N ILE A 115 4.21 1.41 -7.52
CA ILE A 115 4.22 1.48 -6.06
C ILE A 115 3.66 0.18 -5.47
N ILE A 116 4.31 -0.34 -4.43
CA ILE A 116 3.85 -1.48 -3.63
C ILE A 116 3.63 -1.02 -2.18
N PHE A 117 2.37 -1.03 -1.74
CA PHE A 117 1.95 -0.72 -0.38
C PHE A 117 1.84 -2.00 0.45
N VAL A 118 2.95 -2.51 0.99
CA VAL A 118 2.93 -3.74 1.79
C VAL A 118 2.21 -3.47 3.12
N GLN A 119 1.18 -4.25 3.42
CA GLN A 119 0.43 -4.16 4.66
C GLN A 119 1.20 -4.87 5.78
N TYR A 120 1.83 -4.10 6.68
CA TYR A 120 2.62 -4.60 7.80
C TYR A 120 1.83 -4.68 9.11
N TYR A 121 0.55 -5.02 9.02
CA TYR A 121 -0.40 -5.20 10.12
C TYR A 121 -1.23 -6.47 9.91
N ASN A 122 -1.97 -6.92 10.92
CA ASN A 122 -2.79 -8.16 10.93
C ASN A 122 -2.04 -9.49 10.78
N THR A 123 -0.74 -9.46 10.51
CA THR A 123 0.12 -10.65 10.36
C THR A 123 1.35 -10.52 11.28
N PRO A 124 1.30 -11.02 12.53
CA PRO A 124 2.31 -10.75 13.57
C PRO A 124 3.76 -11.00 13.15
N GLN A 125 4.01 -12.12 12.49
CA GLN A 125 5.35 -12.62 12.19
C GLN A 125 6.16 -11.73 11.23
N CYS A 126 5.49 -10.84 10.48
CA CYS A 126 6.16 -9.92 9.55
C CYS A 126 5.76 -8.46 9.75
N SER A 127 5.00 -8.16 10.81
CA SER A 127 4.42 -6.83 11.05
C SER A 127 5.47 -5.76 11.41
N ALA A 128 5.10 -4.49 11.20
CA ALA A 128 5.91 -3.34 11.64
C ALA A 128 6.01 -3.29 13.17
N ARG A 129 4.97 -3.74 13.88
CA ARG A 129 4.99 -3.87 15.35
C ARG A 129 6.05 -4.88 15.80
N ASN A 130 6.24 -5.98 15.06
CA ASN A 130 7.29 -6.95 15.34
C ASN A 130 8.69 -6.34 15.19
N TRP A 131 8.90 -5.48 14.19
CA TRP A 131 10.13 -4.68 14.08
C TRP A 131 10.37 -3.83 15.32
N VAL A 132 9.37 -3.04 15.76
CA VAL A 132 9.49 -2.17 16.93
C VAL A 132 9.85 -2.95 18.19
N ASN A 133 9.17 -4.07 18.42
CA ASN A 133 9.41 -4.92 19.60
C ASN A 133 10.83 -5.51 19.61
N ALA A 134 11.41 -5.78 18.44
CA ALA A 134 12.78 -6.27 18.32
C ALA A 134 13.84 -5.15 18.40
N ASN A 135 13.45 -3.90 18.19
CA ASN A 135 14.33 -2.75 17.98
C ASN A 135 14.20 -1.67 19.07
N THR A 136 13.98 -2.08 20.32
CA THR A 136 13.78 -1.15 21.46
C THR A 136 14.93 -0.17 21.69
N ASN A 137 16.16 -0.55 21.31
CA ASN A 137 17.37 0.28 21.48
C ASN A 137 17.78 1.06 20.22
N PHE A 138 17.02 0.96 19.12
CA PHE A 138 17.40 1.55 17.83
C PHE A 138 17.58 3.07 17.90
N ALA A 139 16.82 3.75 18.76
CA ALA A 139 16.99 5.19 18.98
C ALA A 139 18.38 5.57 19.54
N MET A 140 19.01 4.65 20.29
CA MET A 140 20.31 4.86 20.93
C MET A 140 21.47 4.40 20.04
N ASP A 141 21.36 3.21 19.46
CA ASP A 141 22.48 2.57 18.75
C ASP A 141 22.39 2.68 17.22
N GLY A 142 21.21 2.96 16.65
CA GLY A 142 20.99 2.96 15.20
C GLY A 142 21.15 1.57 14.56
N VAL A 143 21.17 0.50 15.34
CA VAL A 143 21.41 -0.87 14.86
C VAL A 143 20.10 -1.63 14.73
N GLU A 144 19.72 -1.93 13.49
CA GLU A 144 18.56 -2.76 13.19
C GLU A 144 18.81 -4.22 13.59
N ARG A 145 17.89 -4.77 14.38
CA ARG A 145 17.79 -6.17 14.76
C ARG A 145 16.74 -6.83 13.89
N THR A 146 17.20 -7.69 13.00
CA THR A 146 16.32 -8.43 12.09
C THR A 146 15.54 -9.48 12.88
N ASN A 147 14.24 -9.28 12.97
CA ASN A 147 13.30 -10.26 13.50
C ASN A 147 11.97 -10.10 12.77
N GLY A 148 11.60 -11.06 11.94
CA GLY A 148 10.30 -11.16 11.28
C GLY A 148 9.97 -10.12 10.19
N PHE A 149 10.27 -8.84 10.41
CA PHE A 149 9.93 -7.75 9.48
C PHE A 149 10.56 -7.95 8.09
N THR A 150 9.71 -7.99 7.07
CA THR A 150 10.07 -8.51 5.73
C THR A 150 10.40 -7.43 4.70
N TYR A 151 10.71 -6.18 5.11
CA TYR A 151 11.03 -5.12 4.13
C TYR A 151 12.17 -5.50 3.18
N ASN A 152 13.30 -5.96 3.72
CA ASN A 152 14.44 -6.37 2.89
C ASN A 152 14.10 -7.59 2.01
N THR A 153 13.27 -8.51 2.51
CA THR A 153 12.79 -9.67 1.75
C THR A 153 11.89 -9.25 0.58
N TRP A 154 10.98 -8.30 0.80
CA TRP A 154 10.17 -7.69 -0.26
C TRP A 154 11.03 -6.96 -1.29
N SER A 155 12.00 -6.18 -0.83
CA SER A 155 12.95 -5.48 -1.70
C SER A 155 13.69 -6.45 -2.63
N ASN A 156 14.18 -7.56 -2.07
CA ASN A 156 14.87 -8.60 -2.82
C ASN A 156 13.94 -9.39 -3.75
N PHE A 157 12.69 -9.63 -3.35
CA PHE A 157 11.70 -10.25 -4.23
C PHE A 157 11.44 -9.37 -5.45
N LEU A 158 11.22 -8.07 -5.26
CA LEU A 158 10.91 -7.14 -6.35
C LEU A 158 12.01 -7.09 -7.41
N SER A 159 13.29 -7.12 -7.03
CA SER A 159 14.41 -7.04 -7.98
C SER A 159 14.41 -8.16 -9.03
N GLY A 160 13.77 -9.30 -8.73
CA GLY A 160 13.57 -10.43 -9.65
C GLY A 160 12.27 -10.39 -10.46
N THR A 161 11.53 -9.28 -10.48
CA THR A 161 10.20 -9.18 -11.09
C THR A 161 10.07 -8.08 -12.13
N MET A 162 8.95 -8.07 -12.87
CA MET A 162 8.55 -6.93 -13.71
C MET A 162 8.37 -5.62 -12.90
N SER A 163 8.26 -5.71 -11.57
CA SER A 163 8.15 -4.59 -10.64
C SER A 163 9.47 -4.21 -9.96
N ALA A 164 10.63 -4.56 -10.53
CA ALA A 164 11.95 -4.26 -9.96
C ALA A 164 12.20 -2.78 -9.65
N ASN A 165 11.53 -1.87 -10.37
CA ASN A 165 11.65 -0.43 -10.18
C ASN A 165 10.53 0.19 -9.32
N ALA A 166 9.66 -0.64 -8.73
CA ALA A 166 8.57 -0.15 -7.90
C ALA A 166 9.09 0.44 -6.59
N LYS A 167 8.45 1.53 -6.13
CA LYS A 167 8.69 2.09 -4.80
C LYS A 167 7.93 1.28 -3.75
N LEU A 168 8.62 0.89 -2.68
CA LEU A 168 8.10 0.09 -1.60
C LEU A 168 7.71 0.98 -0.42
N TYR A 169 6.46 0.86 0.02
CA TYR A 169 5.89 1.63 1.12
C TYR A 169 5.58 0.71 2.29
N ILE A 170 5.80 1.23 3.50
CA ILE A 170 5.46 0.55 4.75
C ILE A 170 4.02 0.89 5.12
N GLY A 171 3.10 -0.05 4.98
CA GLY A 171 1.70 0.09 5.38
C GLY A 171 1.48 -0.12 6.87
N VAL A 172 0.94 0.87 7.58
CA VAL A 172 0.63 0.81 9.02
C VAL A 172 -0.81 1.28 9.31
N PRO A 173 -1.42 0.86 10.43
CA PRO A 173 -2.73 1.38 10.82
C PRO A 173 -2.67 2.86 11.24
N GLY A 174 -3.74 3.60 10.96
CA GLY A 174 -3.89 5.02 11.28
C GLY A 174 -4.30 5.30 12.72
N ALA A 175 -4.89 4.33 13.42
CA ALA A 175 -5.39 4.47 14.78
C ALA A 175 -5.09 3.26 15.67
N PRO A 176 -5.08 3.44 17.02
CA PRO A 176 -4.82 2.38 18.01
C PRO A 176 -5.83 1.23 18.04
N ASP A 177 -7.04 1.43 17.52
CA ASP A 177 -8.13 0.44 17.50
C ASP A 177 -7.85 -0.76 16.57
N ALA A 178 -6.79 -0.69 15.75
CA ALA A 178 -6.33 -1.74 14.85
C ALA A 178 -5.59 -2.92 15.54
N GLY A 179 -6.12 -3.43 16.66
CA GLY A 179 -5.74 -4.75 17.18
C GLY A 179 -4.28 -4.92 17.62
N GLY A 180 -3.65 -3.87 18.16
CA GLY A 180 -2.28 -3.91 18.67
C GLY A 180 -1.17 -3.76 17.63
N PHE A 181 -1.53 -3.57 16.35
CA PHE A 181 -0.56 -3.36 15.25
C PHE A 181 -0.25 -1.89 14.99
N TYR A 182 -1.00 -0.97 15.61
CA TYR A 182 -0.74 0.47 15.53
C TYR A 182 0.67 0.78 16.01
N LEU A 183 1.34 1.74 15.37
CA LEU A 183 2.60 2.33 15.81
C LEU A 183 2.37 3.82 16.12
N SER A 184 2.92 4.28 17.24
CA SER A 184 2.97 5.70 17.56
C SER A 184 3.80 6.48 16.52
N PRO A 185 3.59 7.80 16.38
CA PRO A 185 4.38 8.61 15.45
C PRO A 185 5.90 8.50 15.66
N ASN A 186 6.35 8.36 16.91
CA ASN A 186 7.76 8.16 17.22
C ASN A 186 8.29 6.81 16.71
N GLU A 187 7.52 5.73 16.90
CA GLU A 187 7.88 4.40 16.39
C GLU A 187 7.92 4.38 14.86
N ILE A 188 6.97 5.04 14.19
CA ILE A 188 6.96 5.20 12.74
C ILE A 188 8.21 5.98 12.28
N SER A 189 8.56 7.07 12.97
CA SER A 189 9.75 7.87 12.65
C SER A 189 11.05 7.06 12.72
N LEU A 190 11.20 6.22 13.76
CA LEU A 190 12.36 5.33 13.89
C LEU A 190 12.40 4.27 12.80
N LEU A 191 11.24 3.69 12.46
CA LEU A 191 11.12 2.71 11.37
C LEU A 191 11.47 3.34 10.01
N ILE A 192 11.00 4.56 9.73
CA ILE A 192 11.39 5.33 8.53
C ILE A 192 12.90 5.56 8.54
N LYS A 193 13.47 6.02 9.66
CA LYS A 193 14.92 6.29 9.78
C LYS A 193 15.76 5.06 9.44
N ALA A 194 15.34 3.87 9.85
CA ALA A 194 16.02 2.62 9.53
C ALA A 194 16.00 2.26 8.04
N HIS A 195 14.97 2.68 7.30
CA HIS A 195 14.73 2.25 5.91
C HIS A 195 14.92 3.36 4.87
N PHE A 196 15.04 4.62 5.28
CA PHE A 196 15.10 5.79 4.41
C PHE A 196 16.22 5.70 3.35
N CYS A 197 17.35 5.11 3.70
CA CYS A 197 18.50 4.98 2.79
C CYS A 197 18.37 3.84 1.77
N LYS A 198 17.32 3.01 1.83
CA LYS A 198 17.08 1.94 0.84
C LYS A 198 16.62 2.56 -0.49
N ASP A 199 17.14 2.07 -1.61
CA ASP A 199 16.91 2.69 -2.94
C ASP A 199 15.46 2.68 -3.39
N ASN A 200 14.74 1.61 -3.06
CA ASN A 200 13.33 1.45 -3.39
C ASN A 200 12.39 1.98 -2.31
N PHE A 201 12.88 2.56 -1.20
CA PHE A 201 12.01 3.15 -0.19
C PHE A 201 11.19 4.29 -0.79
N GLY A 202 9.86 4.18 -0.66
CA GLY A 202 8.89 5.12 -1.20
C GLY A 202 8.19 5.97 -0.15
N GLY A 203 8.08 5.49 1.08
CA GLY A 203 7.41 6.18 2.17
C GLY A 203 6.58 5.26 3.06
N VAL A 204 5.56 5.83 3.69
CA VAL A 204 4.61 5.14 4.56
C VAL A 204 3.21 5.23 3.95
N MET A 205 2.44 4.15 4.10
CA MET A 205 1.04 4.10 3.76
C MET A 205 0.22 3.95 5.04
N ILE A 206 -0.83 4.76 5.19
CA ILE A 206 -1.70 4.72 6.37
C ILE A 206 -3.05 4.10 6.02
N TRP A 207 -3.46 3.11 6.82
CA TRP A 207 -4.76 2.45 6.75
C TRP A 207 -5.65 2.85 7.94
N GLU A 208 -6.73 3.60 7.79
CA GLU A 208 -7.19 4.36 6.61
C GLU A 208 -7.56 5.80 7.02
N ALA A 209 -7.95 6.63 6.05
CA ALA A 209 -8.17 8.07 6.21
C ALA A 209 -9.04 8.45 7.42
N THR A 210 -10.18 7.77 7.60
CA THR A 210 -11.13 8.07 8.67
C THR A 210 -10.54 7.77 10.04
N SER A 211 -9.87 6.62 10.15
CA SER A 211 -9.20 6.18 11.37
C SER A 211 -8.07 7.14 11.75
N ALA A 212 -7.27 7.56 10.77
CA ALA A 212 -6.19 8.53 10.97
C ALA A 212 -6.69 9.92 11.37
N GLU A 213 -7.83 10.35 10.85
CA GLU A 213 -8.44 11.66 11.18
C GLU A 213 -9.05 11.68 12.58
N ASN A 214 -9.56 10.55 13.06
CA ASN A 214 -10.20 10.43 14.38
C ASN A 214 -9.21 10.13 15.53
N ASN A 215 -7.90 10.13 15.26
CA ASN A 215 -6.82 9.85 16.22
C ASN A 215 -6.08 11.14 16.60
#